data_AF-A0A1Y1NEG4-F1
#
_entry.id   AF-A0A1Y1NEG4-F1
#
_cell.length_a   1.000
_cell.length_b   1.000
_cell.length_c   1.000
_cell.angle_alpha   90.00
_cell.angle_beta   90.00
_cell.angle_gamma   90.00
#
_symmetry.space_group_name_H-M   'P 1'
#
loop_
_entity.id
_entity.type
_entity.pdbx_description
1 polymer ?
#
loop_
_entity_poly.entity_id
_entity_poly.type
_entity_poly.pdbx_seq_one_letter_code
_entity_poly.pdbx_strand_id
1 'polypeptide(L)'
;MNSAWWNLRLRYQGVIPPEPRTDQHLDPAAKKHIPADIPYMNYYVALLLEFQIFEALCIAKGHTGQLHTCDLYRSREAGRILSEAMQVGKARHWKDVIRMITKGKSDSFSVKAILKYFQPLQQWLHVQNANEEIIGWNTNEEDTMLFQPLHSRSTVIKQSLFLTMIGAALLF
;
A
#
# COMPACT_ATOMS: atom_id res chain seq x y z
N MET A 1 15.25 -9.64 8.56
CA MET A 1 14.83 -9.11 7.24
C MET A 1 13.44 -9.60 6.85
N ASN A 2 13.14 -10.89 7.08
CA ASN A 2 11.84 -11.46 6.72
C ASN A 2 10.72 -10.99 7.67
N SER A 3 11.05 -10.78 8.95
CA SER A 3 10.16 -10.16 9.93
C SER A 3 9.66 -8.77 9.51
N ALA A 4 10.54 -7.93 8.98
CA ALA A 4 10.19 -6.60 8.47
C ALA A 4 9.26 -6.67 7.25
N TRP A 5 9.46 -7.64 6.37
CA TRP A 5 8.58 -7.90 5.24
C TRP A 5 7.15 -8.23 5.70
N TRP A 6 7.00 -9.14 6.67
CA TRP A 6 5.70 -9.48 7.22
C TRP A 6 5.06 -8.36 8.03
N ASN A 7 5.85 -7.53 8.73
CA ASN A 7 5.35 -6.29 9.34
C ASN A 7 4.72 -5.35 8.30
N LEU A 8 5.35 -5.19 7.12
CA LEU A 8 4.78 -4.37 6.03
C LEU A 8 3.51 -4.99 5.43
N ARG A 9 3.51 -6.32 5.24
CA ARG A 9 2.34 -7.06 4.74
C ARG A 9 1.14 -6.91 5.69
N LEU A 10 1.36 -7.10 6.99
CA LEU A 10 0.32 -6.89 7.97
C LEU A 10 -0.14 -5.42 8.00
N ARG A 11 0.80 -4.46 8.06
CA ARG A 11 0.47 -3.04 8.18
C ARG A 11 -0.33 -2.48 6.99
N TYR A 12 -0.01 -2.89 5.77
CA TYR A 12 -0.61 -2.32 4.56
C TYR A 12 -1.68 -3.20 3.90
N GLN A 13 -1.67 -4.51 4.14
CA GLN A 13 -2.57 -5.47 3.49
C GLN A 13 -3.43 -6.26 4.47
N GLY A 14 -3.13 -6.25 5.78
CA GLY A 14 -3.90 -7.02 6.76
C GLY A 14 -3.72 -8.51 6.66
N VAL A 15 -2.54 -8.96 6.22
CA VAL A 15 -2.25 -10.38 6.00
C VAL A 15 -1.06 -10.83 6.84
N ILE A 16 -1.21 -12.02 7.41
CA ILE A 16 -0.20 -12.76 8.17
C ILE A 16 0.25 -14.00 7.40
N PRO A 17 1.44 -14.57 7.70
CA PRO A 17 1.82 -15.84 7.12
C PRO A 17 0.94 -16.97 7.70
N PRO A 18 0.65 -18.03 6.94
CA PRO A 18 -0.12 -19.17 7.44
C PRO A 18 0.70 -20.09 8.39
N GLU A 19 2.03 -19.96 8.39
CA GLU A 19 2.95 -20.75 9.20
C GLU A 19 4.08 -19.87 9.76
N PRO A 20 4.74 -20.27 10.86
CA PRO A 20 5.88 -19.52 11.39
C PRO A 20 7.00 -19.28 10.37
N ARG A 21 7.45 -18.03 10.24
CA ARG A 21 8.51 -17.56 9.35
C ARG A 21 9.65 -16.98 10.15
N THR A 22 10.82 -17.60 10.05
CA THR A 22 12.07 -17.09 10.64
C THR A 22 12.89 -16.29 9.61
N ASP A 23 13.99 -15.68 10.06
CA ASP A 23 14.97 -15.01 9.19
C ASP A 23 15.84 -15.97 8.34
N GLN A 24 15.64 -17.30 8.47
CA GLN A 24 16.18 -18.27 7.52
C GLN A 24 15.43 -18.25 6.18
N HIS A 25 14.23 -17.66 6.15
CA HIS A 25 13.43 -17.53 4.95
C HIS A 25 13.62 -16.17 4.27
N LEU A 26 13.41 -16.16 2.95
CA LEU A 26 13.42 -14.95 2.14
C LEU A 26 12.11 -14.85 1.33
N ASP A 27 10.99 -14.70 2.02
CA ASP A 27 9.66 -14.59 1.40
C ASP A 27 9.52 -13.49 0.34
N PRO A 28 10.13 -12.29 0.47
CA PRO A 28 10.07 -11.31 -0.62
C PRO A 28 10.67 -11.84 -1.93
N ALA A 29 11.66 -12.74 -1.90
CA ALA A 29 12.26 -13.29 -3.12
C ALA A 29 11.33 -14.27 -3.87
N ALA A 30 10.25 -14.76 -3.24
CA ALA A 30 9.22 -15.51 -3.95
C ALA A 30 8.39 -14.64 -4.91
N LYS A 31 8.47 -13.31 -4.79
CA LYS A 31 7.88 -12.37 -5.75
C LYS A 31 8.90 -12.04 -6.84
N LYS A 32 8.68 -12.54 -8.07
CA LYS A 32 9.54 -12.37 -9.26
C LYS A 32 10.29 -11.03 -9.37
N HIS A 33 9.63 -9.91 -9.11
CA HIS A 33 10.22 -8.57 -9.22
C HIS A 33 11.44 -8.36 -8.33
N ILE A 34 11.51 -9.01 -7.16
CA ILE A 34 12.63 -8.91 -6.23
C ILE A 34 13.89 -9.61 -6.77
N PRO A 35 13.90 -10.92 -7.08
CA PRO A 35 15.10 -11.56 -7.62
C PRO A 35 15.45 -11.12 -9.05
N ALA A 36 14.50 -10.57 -9.81
CA ALA A 36 14.75 -10.06 -11.16
C ALA A 36 15.16 -8.58 -11.19
N ASP A 37 15.30 -7.91 -10.03
CA ASP A 37 15.65 -6.49 -9.90
C ASP A 37 14.75 -5.56 -10.75
N ILE A 38 13.44 -5.82 -10.71
CA ILE A 38 12.43 -5.04 -11.45
C ILE A 38 11.71 -4.09 -10.47
N PRO A 39 11.79 -2.76 -10.67
CA PRO A 39 11.13 -1.79 -9.80
C PRO A 39 9.61 -1.98 -9.71
N TYR A 40 9.07 -2.01 -8.49
CA TYR A 40 7.64 -2.25 -8.25
C TYR A 40 6.76 -0.99 -8.23
N MET A 41 7.35 0.19 -7.98
CA MET A 41 6.62 1.45 -7.90
C MET A 41 5.88 1.82 -9.19
N ASN A 42 6.35 1.31 -10.33
CA ASN A 42 5.72 1.54 -11.64
C ASN A 42 4.27 1.04 -11.66
N TYR A 43 3.94 -0.04 -10.95
CA TYR A 43 2.56 -0.55 -10.87
C TYR A 43 1.64 0.40 -10.11
N TYR A 44 2.12 0.97 -9.00
CA TYR A 44 1.34 1.92 -8.21
C TYR A 44 1.06 3.20 -9.01
N VAL A 45 2.08 3.75 -9.67
CA VAL A 45 1.93 4.96 -10.51
C VAL A 45 1.07 4.68 -11.74
N ALA A 46 1.25 3.53 -12.40
CA ALA A 46 0.44 3.14 -13.55
C ALA A 46 -1.05 3.05 -13.19
N LEU A 47 -1.39 2.48 -12.02
CA LEU A 47 -2.77 2.39 -11.55
C LEU A 47 -3.40 3.79 -11.39
N LEU A 48 -2.70 4.74 -10.78
CA LEU A 48 -3.22 6.10 -10.63
C LEU A 48 -3.41 6.79 -11.99
N LEU A 49 -2.43 6.63 -12.88
CA LEU A 49 -2.46 7.22 -14.22
C LEU A 49 -3.56 6.60 -15.09
N GLU A 50 -3.80 5.30 -15.00
CA GLU A 50 -4.84 4.60 -15.76
C GLU A 50 -6.20 5.29 -15.58
N PHE A 51 -6.64 5.48 -14.34
CA PHE A 51 -7.92 6.16 -14.06
C PHE A 51 -7.89 7.65 -14.39
N GLN A 52 -6.76 8.33 -14.12
CA GLN A 52 -6.65 9.76 -14.40
C GLN A 52 -6.71 10.06 -15.91
N ILE A 53 -6.06 9.24 -16.73
CA ILE A 53 -6.11 9.31 -18.19
C ILE A 53 -7.51 8.93 -18.65
N PHE A 54 -8.08 7.83 -18.14
CA PHE A 54 -9.42 7.39 -18.50
C PHE A 54 -10.48 8.47 -18.24
N GLU A 55 -10.47 9.10 -17.06
CA GLU A 55 -11.36 10.22 -16.75
C GLU A 55 -11.20 11.39 -17.73
N ALA A 56 -9.96 11.80 -18.03
CA ALA A 56 -9.70 12.88 -18.96
C ALA A 56 -10.25 12.59 -20.37
N LEU A 57 -10.07 11.36 -20.86
CA LEU A 57 -10.56 10.91 -22.15
C LEU A 57 -12.10 10.81 -22.19
N CYS A 58 -12.72 10.36 -21.10
CA CYS A 58 -14.18 10.33 -20.95
C CYS A 58 -14.79 11.72 -20.96
N ILE A 59 -14.16 12.68 -20.27
CA ILE A 59 -14.56 14.09 -20.32
C ILE A 59 -14.43 14.63 -21.75
N ALA A 60 -13.32 14.32 -22.43
CA ALA A 60 -13.11 14.78 -23.81
C ALA A 60 -14.10 14.17 -24.81
N LYS A 61 -14.59 12.96 -24.55
CA LYS A 61 -15.69 12.33 -25.32
C LYS A 61 -17.05 13.01 -25.05
N GLY A 62 -17.19 13.77 -23.96
CA GLY A 62 -18.47 14.34 -23.53
C GLY A 62 -19.33 13.36 -22.73
N HIS A 63 -18.73 12.36 -22.07
CA HIS A 63 -19.46 11.45 -21.18
C HIS A 63 -19.99 12.20 -19.95
N THR A 64 -21.28 12.03 -19.64
CA THR A 64 -21.96 12.71 -18.52
C THR A 64 -22.35 11.76 -17.38
N GLY A 65 -22.24 10.44 -17.60
CA GLY A 65 -22.62 9.41 -16.62
C GLY A 65 -21.53 9.11 -15.59
N GLN A 66 -21.75 8.02 -14.84
CA GLN A 66 -20.76 7.50 -13.90
C GLN A 66 -19.50 7.08 -14.64
N LEU A 67 -18.33 7.30 -14.04
CA LEU A 67 -17.07 7.12 -14.78
C LEU A 67 -16.88 5.68 -15.29
N HIS A 68 -17.27 4.68 -14.49
CA HIS A 68 -17.15 3.26 -14.87
C HIS A 68 -18.06 2.81 -16.02
N THR A 69 -19.03 3.64 -16.45
CA THR A 69 -19.89 3.34 -17.62
C THR A 69 -19.42 4.03 -18.90
N CYS A 70 -18.34 4.81 -18.82
CA CYS A 70 -17.76 5.45 -19.99
C CYS A 70 -17.16 4.39 -20.93
N ASP A 71 -17.48 4.52 -22.22
CA ASP A 71 -16.85 3.74 -23.28
C ASP A 71 -16.13 4.70 -24.25
N LEU A 72 -14.84 4.49 -24.48
CA LEU A 72 -14.03 5.30 -25.38
C LEU A 72 -14.23 4.94 -26.87
N TYR A 73 -14.93 3.86 -27.18
CA TYR A 73 -15.14 3.40 -28.55
C TYR A 73 -15.68 4.52 -29.46
N ARG A 74 -15.11 4.62 -30.66
CA ARG A 74 -15.42 5.62 -31.69
C ARG A 74 -15.26 7.10 -31.27
N SER A 75 -14.59 7.39 -30.16
CA SER A 75 -14.27 8.77 -29.78
C SER A 75 -13.02 9.26 -30.52
N ARG A 76 -13.21 10.02 -31.60
CA ARG A 76 -12.10 10.65 -32.34
C ARG A 76 -11.29 11.58 -31.46
N GLU A 77 -11.95 12.36 -30.63
CA GLU A 77 -11.29 13.34 -29.76
C GLU A 77 -10.46 12.66 -28.66
N ALA A 78 -10.95 11.59 -28.05
CA ALA A 78 -10.15 10.81 -27.09
C ALA A 78 -8.93 10.17 -27.78
N GLY A 79 -9.12 9.60 -28.97
CA GLY A 79 -8.02 9.05 -29.77
C GLY A 79 -6.97 10.08 -30.15
N ARG A 80 -7.38 11.30 -30.53
CA ARG A 80 -6.47 12.41 -30.84
C ARG A 80 -5.60 12.77 -29.63
N ILE A 81 -6.21 12.99 -28.47
CA ILE A 81 -5.49 13.34 -27.23
C ILE A 81 -4.49 12.24 -26.84
N LEU A 82 -4.94 10.97 -26.87
CA LEU A 82 -4.08 9.85 -26.52
C LEU A 82 -2.91 9.71 -27.50
N SER A 83 -3.17 9.84 -28.80
CA SER A 83 -2.15 9.79 -29.85
C SER A 83 -1.10 10.91 -29.69
N GLU A 84 -1.54 12.15 -29.47
CA GLU A 84 -0.63 13.29 -29.23
C GLU A 84 0.27 13.06 -28.01
N ALA A 85 -0.31 12.56 -26.91
CA ALA A 85 0.47 12.27 -25.71
C ALA A 85 1.47 11.12 -25.92
N MET A 86 1.08 10.06 -26.64
CA MET A 86 1.94 8.91 -26.92
C MET A 86 3.07 9.24 -27.90
N GLN A 87 2.83 10.13 -28.88
CA GLN A 87 3.84 10.55 -29.87
C GLN A 87 5.04 11.26 -29.23
N VAL A 88 4.82 11.97 -28.11
CA VAL A 88 5.90 12.66 -27.39
C VAL A 88 6.90 11.69 -26.76
N GLY A 89 6.43 10.51 -26.34
CA GLY A 89 7.24 9.54 -25.62
C GLY A 89 8.01 10.17 -24.45
N LYS A 90 9.32 10.00 -24.45
CA LYS A 90 10.25 10.51 -23.42
C LYS A 90 10.87 11.88 -23.73
N ALA A 91 10.40 12.57 -24.79
CA ALA A 91 10.97 13.85 -25.22
C ALA A 91 10.52 15.05 -24.35
N ARG A 92 9.46 14.91 -23.56
CA ARG A 92 8.98 15.92 -22.61
C ARG A 92 8.95 15.36 -21.20
N HIS A 93 8.94 16.24 -20.20
CA HIS A 93 8.77 15.83 -18.83
C HIS A 93 7.37 15.25 -18.62
N TRP A 94 7.24 14.20 -17.81
CA TRP A 94 5.95 13.48 -17.63
C TRP A 94 4.81 14.37 -17.15
N LYS A 95 5.12 15.42 -16.37
CA LYS A 95 4.12 16.42 -15.93
C LYS A 95 3.49 17.15 -17.10
N ASP A 96 4.28 17.47 -18.13
CA ASP A 96 3.78 18.09 -19.35
C ASP A 96 2.87 17.12 -20.10
N VAL A 97 3.22 15.83 -20.13
CA VAL A 97 2.39 14.79 -20.75
C VAL A 97 1.05 14.64 -20.05
N ILE A 98 1.02 14.62 -18.72
CA ILE A 98 -0.24 14.63 -17.96
C ILE A 98 -1.04 15.91 -18.26
N ARG A 99 -0.38 17.06 -18.35
CA ARG A 99 -1.02 18.33 -18.67
C ARG A 99 -1.64 18.32 -20.07
N MET A 100 -0.99 17.72 -21.06
CA MET A 100 -1.56 17.53 -22.39
C MET A 100 -2.82 16.66 -22.34
N ILE A 101 -2.74 15.48 -21.71
CA ILE A 101 -3.87 14.53 -21.63
C ILE A 101 -5.07 15.16 -20.91
N THR A 102 -4.83 15.85 -19.80
CA THR A 102 -5.87 16.47 -18.98
C THR A 102 -6.33 17.83 -19.50
N LYS A 103 -5.86 18.26 -20.69
CA LYS A 103 -6.12 19.59 -21.28
C LYS A 103 -5.86 20.74 -20.31
N GLY A 104 -4.75 20.68 -19.58
CA GLY A 104 -4.30 21.72 -18.65
C GLY A 104 -4.85 21.61 -17.23
N LYS A 105 -5.76 20.67 -16.95
CA LYS A 105 -6.42 20.59 -15.63
C LYS A 105 -5.54 20.03 -14.50
N SER A 106 -4.53 19.23 -14.84
CA SER A 106 -3.58 18.69 -13.86
C SER A 106 -2.19 18.52 -14.48
N ASP A 107 -1.16 18.63 -13.65
CA ASP A 107 0.23 18.32 -13.99
C ASP A 107 0.87 17.37 -12.96
N SER A 108 0.05 16.74 -12.12
CA SER A 108 0.46 15.84 -11.06
C SER A 108 -0.42 14.58 -11.03
N PHE A 109 0.05 13.57 -10.31
CA PHE A 109 -0.74 12.37 -10.05
C PHE A 109 -1.91 12.69 -9.11
N SER A 110 -3.06 12.07 -9.37
CA SER A 110 -4.27 12.28 -8.59
C SER A 110 -5.00 10.96 -8.33
N VAL A 111 -5.34 10.71 -7.06
CA VAL A 111 -6.18 9.57 -6.64
C VAL A 111 -7.68 9.81 -6.89
N LYS A 112 -8.07 11.02 -7.29
CA LYS A 112 -9.49 11.39 -7.40
C LYS A 112 -10.23 10.55 -8.46
N ALA A 113 -9.56 10.25 -9.57
CA ALA A 113 -10.18 9.53 -10.67
C ALA A 113 -10.50 8.07 -10.31
N ILE A 114 -9.59 7.37 -9.63
CA ILE A 114 -9.83 5.99 -9.16
C ILE A 114 -10.96 5.95 -8.11
N LEU A 115 -10.99 6.90 -7.18
CA LEU A 115 -12.07 7.02 -6.21
C LEU A 115 -13.42 7.29 -6.88
N LYS A 116 -13.46 8.18 -7.88
CA LYS A 116 -14.66 8.46 -8.66
C LYS A 116 -15.14 7.25 -9.46
N TYR A 117 -14.23 6.47 -10.02
CA TYR A 117 -14.56 5.25 -10.76
C TYR A 117 -15.28 4.24 -9.86
N PHE A 118 -14.71 3.99 -8.67
CA PHE A 118 -15.24 3.01 -7.71
C PHE A 118 -16.27 3.59 -6.72
N GLN A 119 -16.64 4.86 -6.83
CA GLN A 119 -17.58 5.51 -5.90
C GLN A 119 -18.86 4.69 -5.63
N PRO A 120 -19.53 4.09 -6.63
CA PRO A 120 -20.76 3.33 -6.39
C PRO A 120 -20.51 2.06 -5.56
N LEU A 121 -19.41 1.36 -5.84
CA LEU A 121 -18.97 0.21 -5.06
C LEU A 121 -18.59 0.62 -3.64
N GLN A 122 -17.86 1.73 -3.49
CA GLN A 122 -17.47 2.25 -2.19
C GLN A 122 -18.70 2.60 -1.34
N GLN A 123 -19.70 3.27 -1.92
CA GLN A 123 -20.96 3.58 -1.24
C GLN A 123 -21.71 2.31 -0.83
N TRP A 124 -21.77 1.33 -1.72
CA TRP A 124 -22.39 0.04 -1.41
C TRP A 124 -21.67 -0.67 -0.26
N LEU A 125 -20.33 -0.73 -0.29
CA LEU A 125 -19.51 -1.32 0.78
C LEU A 125 -19.69 -0.61 2.12
N HIS A 126 -19.85 0.72 2.13
CA HIS A 126 -20.15 1.46 3.35
C HIS A 126 -21.48 1.05 3.99
N VAL A 127 -22.50 0.76 3.17
CA VAL A 127 -23.80 0.29 3.66
C VAL A 127 -23.69 -1.15 4.16
N GLN A 128 -23.04 -2.04 3.40
CA GLN A 128 -22.90 -3.44 3.81
C GLN A 128 -22.11 -3.58 5.10
N ASN A 129 -21.05 -2.79 5.26
CA ASN A 129 -20.17 -2.87 6.42
C ASN A 129 -20.63 -1.98 7.59
N ALA A 130 -21.83 -1.39 7.53
CA ALA A 130 -22.30 -0.42 8.54
C ALA A 130 -22.44 -1.02 9.95
N ASN A 131 -22.71 -2.33 10.03
CA ASN A 131 -22.87 -3.06 11.28
C ASN A 131 -21.65 -3.92 11.64
N GLU A 132 -20.56 -3.83 10.87
CA GLU A 132 -19.33 -4.54 11.20
C GLU A 132 -18.68 -3.87 12.40
N GLU A 133 -18.33 -4.68 13.40
CA GLU A 133 -17.68 -4.18 14.63
C GLU A 133 -16.30 -3.57 14.32
N ILE A 134 -15.61 -4.12 13.33
CA ILE A 134 -14.24 -3.72 12.95
C ILE A 134 -14.16 -3.56 11.43
N ILE A 135 -13.81 -2.35 10.98
CA ILE A 135 -13.39 -2.09 9.59
C ILE A 135 -11.87 -1.95 9.56
N GLY A 136 -11.19 -2.96 9.04
CA GLY A 136 -9.74 -3.10 9.10
C GLY A 136 -9.39 -4.46 9.69
N TRP A 137 -8.26 -4.53 10.39
CA TRP A 137 -7.83 -5.76 11.07
C TRP A 137 -7.24 -5.42 12.43
N ASN A 138 -7.55 -6.28 13.40
CA ASN A 138 -6.84 -6.34 14.68
C ASN A 138 -5.69 -7.34 14.55
N THR A 139 -4.64 -7.13 15.34
CA THR A 139 -3.50 -8.05 15.41
C THR A 139 -3.25 -8.37 16.86
N ASN A 140 -3.17 -9.65 17.19
CA ASN A 140 -2.81 -10.11 18.54
C ASN A 140 -1.34 -10.55 18.61
N GLU A 141 -0.88 -10.90 19.81
CA GLU A 141 0.51 -11.32 20.02
C GLU A 141 0.81 -12.61 19.22
N GLU A 142 -0.12 -13.57 19.20
CA GLU A 142 0.01 -14.85 18.48
C GLU A 142 0.25 -14.64 16.97
N ASP A 143 -0.49 -13.72 16.34
CA ASP A 143 -0.33 -13.35 14.93
C ASP A 143 1.08 -12.82 14.65
N THR A 144 1.60 -11.96 15.53
CA THR A 144 2.94 -11.37 15.36
C THR A 144 4.05 -12.37 15.68
N MET A 145 3.82 -13.31 16.59
CA MET A 145 4.77 -14.37 16.94
C MET A 145 5.07 -15.29 15.75
N LEU A 146 4.19 -15.33 14.73
CA LEU A 146 4.45 -16.09 13.51
C LEU A 146 5.66 -15.57 12.72
N PHE A 147 6.06 -14.31 12.86
CA PHE A 147 7.16 -13.77 12.04
C PHE A 147 8.08 -12.79 12.77
N GLN A 148 7.81 -12.51 14.05
CA GLN A 148 8.73 -11.77 14.90
C GLN A 148 9.70 -12.73 15.60
N PRO A 149 10.97 -12.33 15.79
CA PRO A 149 11.89 -13.11 16.61
C PRO A 149 11.32 -13.20 18.02
N LEU A 150 11.32 -14.40 18.62
CA LEU A 150 11.13 -14.52 20.06
C LEU A 150 12.20 -13.66 20.73
N HIS A 151 11.82 -12.50 21.27
CA HIS A 151 12.68 -11.81 22.21
C HIS A 151 12.90 -12.81 23.34
N SER A 152 14.14 -13.25 23.55
CA SER A 152 14.47 -13.91 24.80
C SER A 152 14.04 -12.93 25.88
N ARG A 153 12.98 -13.24 26.64
CA ARG A 153 12.83 -12.66 27.96
C ARG A 153 14.08 -13.12 28.69
N SER A 154 15.14 -12.33 28.66
CA SER A 154 16.31 -12.55 29.48
C SER A 154 15.78 -12.64 30.90
N THR A 155 15.81 -13.85 31.44
CA THR A 155 15.51 -14.12 32.82
C THR A 155 16.50 -13.28 33.62
N VAL A 156 16.07 -12.11 34.10
CA VAL A 156 16.79 -11.41 35.15
C VAL A 156 16.57 -12.25 36.40
N ILE A 157 17.38 -13.31 36.53
CA ILE A 157 17.56 -14.01 37.79
C ILE A 157 18.18 -12.95 38.71
N LYS A 158 17.39 -12.41 39.64
CA LYS A 158 17.91 -11.66 40.78
C LYS A 158 18.71 -12.62 41.65
N GLN A 159 19.97 -12.88 41.29
CA GLN A 159 20.97 -13.32 42.26
C GLN A 159 21.37 -12.09 43.06
N SER A 160 20.72 -11.86 44.19
CA SER A 160 21.32 -11.03 45.24
C SER A 160 22.14 -11.96 46.12
N LEU A 161 23.46 -11.83 46.00
CA LEU A 161 24.46 -12.54 46.79
C LEU A 161 24.23 -12.34 48.30
N PHE A 162 24.31 -13.44 49.03
CA PHE A 162 24.69 -13.46 50.45
C PHE A 162 26.19 -13.13 50.60
N LEU A 163 26.57 -12.66 51.81
CA LEU A 163 27.88 -12.25 52.36
C LEU A 163 28.12 -10.72 52.34
N THR A 164 28.50 -10.03 53.43
CA THR A 164 29.17 -10.42 54.69
C THR A 164 28.85 -9.46 55.85
N MET A 165 28.96 -10.00 57.06
CA MET A 165 29.08 -9.36 58.38
C MET A 165 30.03 -8.13 58.45
N ILE A 166 29.71 -7.16 59.32
CA ILE A 166 30.53 -6.69 60.49
C ILE A 166 29.88 -5.44 61.14
N GLY A 167 29.53 -5.57 62.43
CA GLY A 167 29.89 -4.62 63.51
C GLY A 167 29.10 -3.31 63.73
N ALA A 168 28.39 -3.24 64.86
CA ALA A 168 28.34 -2.16 65.88
C ALA A 168 26.94 -2.15 66.55
N ALA A 169 26.78 -2.74 67.74
CA ALA A 169 26.86 -2.04 69.03
C ALA A 169 25.89 -0.85 69.15
N LEU A 170 24.80 -1.01 69.91
CA LEU A 170 24.39 -0.17 71.06
C LEU A 170 22.87 -0.20 71.34
N LEU A 171 22.57 -0.50 72.61
CA LEU A 171 21.50 0.04 73.46
C LEU A 171 20.11 -0.64 73.50
N PHE A 172 19.85 -1.16 74.71
CA PHE A 172 18.63 -1.66 75.37
C PHE A 172 18.17 -3.08 75.06
#